data_AF-A0A957EAW2-F1
#
_entry.id   AF-A0A957EAW2-F1
#
_cell.length_a   1.000
_cell.length_b   1.000
_cell.length_c   1.000
_cell.angle_alpha   90.00
_cell.angle_beta   90.00
_cell.angle_gamma   90.00
#
_symmetry.space_group_name_H-M   'P 1'
#
loop_
_entity.id
_entity.type
_entity.pdbx_description
1 polymer ?
#
loop_
_entity_poly.entity_id
_entity_poly.type
_entity_poly.pdbx_seq_one_letter_code
_entity_poly.pdbx_strand_id
1 'polypeptide(L)'
;SPIHFTDQLNCPLILFQGLEDKVVSPNQAEMMFDAVKAKGIPVAYVAFPGEQHGFRSAENIKRTLDAELYFYGRIFGFELADPVKPVAIENLPG
;
A
#
# COMPACT_ATOMS: atom_id res chain seq x y z
N SER A 1 1.71 -1.97 19.14
CA SER A 1 1.64 -2.25 17.70
C SER A 1 0.41 -1.61 17.07
N PRO A 2 0.51 -1.04 15.87
CA PRO A 2 -0.61 -0.46 15.13
C PRO A 2 -1.80 -1.42 14.92
N ILE A 3 -1.54 -2.73 14.92
CA ILE A 3 -2.56 -3.80 14.85
C ILE A 3 -3.60 -3.70 15.99
N HIS A 4 -3.23 -3.19 17.17
CA HIS A 4 -4.17 -3.00 18.29
C HIS A 4 -5.02 -1.73 18.18
N PHE A 5 -4.73 -0.88 17.19
CA PHE A 5 -5.44 0.36 16.93
C PHE A 5 -6.07 0.38 15.54
N THR A 6 -6.21 -0.79 14.90
CA THR A 6 -6.87 -0.92 13.60
C THR A 6 -8.28 -0.35 13.63
N ASP A 7 -8.98 -0.42 14.76
CA ASP A 7 -10.28 0.19 14.99
C ASP A 7 -10.31 1.72 14.82
N GLN A 8 -9.18 2.39 15.01
CA GLN A 8 -9.07 3.85 14.81
C GLN A 8 -8.65 4.24 13.38
N LEU A 9 -8.30 3.26 12.53
CA LEU A 9 -7.99 3.52 11.12
C LEU A 9 -9.27 3.94 10.40
N ASN A 10 -9.27 5.19 9.94
CA ASN A 10 -10.40 5.86 9.27
C ASN A 10 -9.97 6.61 8.00
N CYS A 11 -8.78 6.30 7.46
CA CYS A 11 -8.25 6.94 6.26
C CYS A 11 -7.78 5.90 5.22
N PRO A 12 -7.83 6.25 3.92
CA PRO A 12 -7.25 5.43 2.87
C PRO A 12 -5.80 5.06 3.15
N LEU A 13 -5.43 3.80 2.88
CA LEU A 13 -4.09 3.28 3.18
C LEU A 13 -3.47 2.56 1.98
N ILE A 14 -2.19 2.79 1.72
CA ILE A 14 -1.39 1.97 0.81
C ILE A 14 -0.21 1.38 1.58
N LEU A 15 0.02 0.08 1.43
CA LEU A 15 1.07 -0.68 2.11
C LEU A 15 2.06 -1.23 1.09
N PHE A 16 3.35 -1.01 1.37
CA PHE A 16 4.46 -1.53 0.58
C PHE A 16 5.29 -2.46 1.44
N GLN A 17 5.46 -3.72 1.02
CA GLN A 17 6.10 -4.73 1.85
C GLN A 17 7.14 -5.54 1.07
N GLY A 18 8.36 -5.62 1.60
CA GLY A 18 9.36 -6.59 1.15
C GLY A 18 9.05 -7.97 1.70
N LEU A 19 9.04 -9.00 0.85
CA LEU A 19 8.73 -10.37 1.28
C LEU A 19 9.87 -11.05 2.06
N GLU A 20 11.09 -10.52 1.99
CA GLU A 20 12.24 -10.99 2.76
C GLU A 20 12.51 -10.12 4.01
N ASP A 21 11.57 -9.24 4.37
CA ASP A 21 11.69 -8.39 5.56
C ASP A 21 11.61 -9.26 6.84
N LYS A 22 12.72 -9.22 7.60
CA LYS A 22 12.87 -9.91 8.89
C LYS A 22 12.60 -9.01 10.10
N VAL A 23 12.44 -7.70 9.88
CA VAL A 23 12.20 -6.68 10.91
C VAL A 23 10.69 -6.54 11.13
N VAL A 24 9.93 -6.38 10.05
CA VAL A 24 8.45 -6.40 10.06
C VAL A 24 7.98 -7.51 9.15
N SER A 25 7.34 -8.53 9.71
CA SER A 25 6.93 -9.69 8.93
C SER A 25 5.80 -9.35 7.95
N PRO A 26 5.80 -9.95 6.73
CA PRO A 26 4.74 -9.71 5.75
C PRO A 26 3.33 -9.97 6.28
N ASN A 27 3.18 -10.96 7.17
CA ASN A 27 1.91 -11.26 7.83
C ASN A 27 1.34 -10.04 8.59
N GLN A 28 2.18 -9.20 9.21
CA GLN A 28 1.68 -7.99 9.87
C GLN A 28 1.11 -6.97 8.89
N ALA A 29 1.70 -6.83 7.70
CA ALA A 29 1.17 -5.96 6.66
C ALA A 29 -0.13 -6.51 6.06
N GLU A 30 -0.21 -7.83 5.85
CA GLU A 30 -1.43 -8.52 5.39
C GLU A 30 -2.58 -8.37 6.40
N MET A 31 -2.32 -8.58 7.69
CA MET A 31 -3.31 -8.36 8.75
C MET A 31 -3.84 -6.92 8.76
N MET A 32 -2.97 -5.94 8.51
CA MET A 32 -3.36 -4.53 8.43
C MET A 32 -4.23 -4.26 7.19
N PHE A 33 -3.81 -4.79 6.04
CA PHE A 33 -4.57 -4.70 4.79
C PHE A 33 -5.99 -5.26 4.96
N ASP A 34 -6.11 -6.47 5.51
CA ASP A 34 -7.39 -7.13 5.72
C ASP A 34 -8.27 -6.38 6.71
N ALA A 35 -7.69 -5.84 7.79
CA ALA A 35 -8.43 -5.05 8.78
C ALA A 35 -9.01 -3.75 8.16
N VAL A 36 -8.23 -3.04 7.35
CA VAL A 36 -8.71 -1.81 6.68
C VAL A 36 -9.71 -2.16 5.57
N LYS A 37 -9.46 -3.25 4.82
CA LYS A 37 -10.36 -3.75 3.79
C LYS A 37 -11.73 -4.11 4.37
N ALA A 38 -11.77 -4.82 5.50
CA ALA A 38 -13.01 -5.22 6.17
C ALA A 38 -13.86 -4.03 6.62
N LYS A 39 -13.24 -2.87 6.86
CA LYS A 39 -13.93 -1.62 7.22
C LYS A 39 -14.54 -0.87 6.03
N GLY A 40 -14.36 -1.36 4.80
CA GLY A 40 -14.83 -0.67 3.60
C GLY A 40 -14.02 0.60 3.27
N ILE A 41 -12.82 0.76 3.85
CA ILE A 41 -11.94 1.90 3.61
C ILE A 41 -11.05 1.58 2.40
N PRO A 42 -10.78 2.55 1.51
CA PRO A 42 -9.90 2.34 0.37
C PRO A 42 -8.51 1.85 0.80
N VAL A 43 -8.08 0.71 0.27
CA VAL A 43 -6.79 0.13 0.66
C VAL A 43 -6.08 -0.57 -0.49
N ALA A 44 -4.75 -0.42 -0.54
CA ALA A 44 -3.89 -1.09 -1.50
C ALA A 44 -2.72 -1.80 -0.80
N TYR A 45 -2.29 -2.94 -1.37
CA TYR A 45 -1.12 -3.68 -0.91
C TYR A 45 -0.22 -4.02 -2.11
N VAL A 46 1.06 -3.70 -1.98
CA VAL A 46 2.08 -4.00 -2.99
C VAL A 46 3.22 -4.74 -2.31
N ALA A 47 3.38 -6.01 -2.67
CA ALA A 47 4.46 -6.85 -2.19
C ALA A 47 5.62 -6.88 -3.20
N PHE A 48 6.85 -6.82 -2.70
CA PHE A 48 8.08 -6.87 -3.50
C PHE A 48 8.88 -8.13 -3.15
N PRO A 49 8.88 -9.14 -4.04
CA PRO A 49 9.76 -10.30 -3.90
C PRO A 49 11.24 -9.88 -3.98
N GLY A 50 12.11 -10.47 -3.14
CA GLY A 50 13.55 -10.18 -3.13
C GLY A 50 13.96 -8.89 -2.41
N GLU A 51 13.01 -8.14 -1.83
CA GLU A 51 13.29 -6.96 -1.02
C GLU A 51 13.11 -7.24 0.49
N GLN A 52 13.96 -6.60 1.30
CA GLN A 52 13.96 -6.70 2.76
C GLN A 52 13.35 -5.42 3.39
N HIS A 53 13.82 -5.02 4.58
CA HIS A 53 13.41 -3.77 5.22
C HIS A 53 14.04 -2.56 4.49
N GLY A 54 13.21 -1.85 3.72
CA GLY A 54 13.64 -0.75 2.84
C GLY A 54 14.06 -1.22 1.45
N PHE A 55 13.45 -0.65 0.41
CA PHE A 55 13.69 -1.05 -0.98
C PHE A 55 15.05 -0.57 -1.48
N ARG A 56 15.86 -1.48 -2.03
CA ARG A 56 17.21 -1.18 -2.54
C ARG A 56 17.27 -1.15 -4.07
N SER A 57 16.40 -1.88 -4.76
CA SER A 57 16.34 -1.82 -6.22
C SER A 57 15.73 -0.49 -6.67
N ALA A 58 16.41 0.19 -7.61
CA ALA A 58 15.88 1.39 -8.25
C ALA A 58 14.52 1.14 -8.91
N GLU A 59 14.28 -0.07 -9.43
CA GLU A 59 12.99 -0.45 -10.00
C GLU A 59 11.88 -0.49 -8.94
N ASN A 60 12.14 -1.07 -7.77
CA ASN A 60 11.16 -1.17 -6.69
C ASN A 60 10.91 0.19 -6.02
N ILE A 61 11.94 1.04 -5.92
CA ILE A 61 11.80 2.43 -5.48
C ILE A 61 10.90 3.20 -6.46
N LYS A 62 11.20 3.14 -7.77
CA LYS A 62 10.35 3.78 -8.80
C LYS A 62 8.92 3.27 -8.74
N ARG A 63 8.74 1.94 -8.65
CA ARG A 63 7.41 1.33 -8.56
C ARG A 63 6.63 1.79 -7.33
N THR A 64 7.31 1.97 -6.19
CA THR A 64 6.70 2.48 -4.96
C THR A 64 6.21 3.91 -5.14
N LEU A 65 7.04 4.80 -5.69
CA LEU A 65 6.67 6.19 -5.96
C LEU A 65 5.52 6.29 -6.99
N ASP A 66 5.60 5.52 -8.07
CA ASP A 66 4.55 5.45 -9.10
C ASP A 66 3.22 4.96 -8.49
N ALA A 67 3.28 3.94 -7.63
CA ALA A 67 2.11 3.38 -6.94
C ALA A 67 1.49 4.37 -5.95
N GLU A 68 2.32 5.08 -5.19
CA GLU A 68 1.91 6.11 -4.25
C GLU A 68 1.23 7.28 -4.97
N LEU A 69 1.85 7.77 -6.05
CA LEU A 69 1.28 8.83 -6.88
C LEU A 69 -0.06 8.40 -7.48
N TYR A 70 -0.15 7.17 -8.02
CA TYR A 70 -1.41 6.61 -8.50
C TYR A 70 -2.48 6.57 -7.42
N PHE A 71 -2.13 6.08 -6.23
CA PHE A 71 -3.04 6.01 -5.09
C PHE A 71 -3.56 7.39 -4.72
N TYR A 72 -2.70 8.40 -4.61
CA TYR A 72 -3.11 9.78 -4.34
C TYR A 72 -4.01 10.35 -5.43
N GLY A 73 -3.71 10.11 -6.70
CA GLY A 73 -4.57 10.52 -7.82
C GLY A 73 -5.98 9.96 -7.70
N ARG A 74 -6.10 8.67 -7.34
CA ARG A 74 -7.39 8.01 -7.16
C ARG A 74 -8.14 8.45 -5.90
N ILE A 75 -7.45 8.70 -4.80
CA ILE A 75 -8.07 9.10 -3.53
C ILE A 75 -8.47 10.59 -3.52
N PHE A 76 -7.63 11.46 -4.07
CA PHE A 76 -7.88 12.91 -4.10
C PHE A 76 -8.56 13.39 -5.38
N GLY A 77 -8.73 12.51 -6.38
CA GLY A 77 -9.49 12.80 -7.60
C GLY A 77 -8.77 13.72 -8.59
N PHE A 78 -7.44 13.61 -8.71
CA PHE A 78 -6.67 14.37 -9.70
C PHE A 78 -6.09 13.46 -10.78
N GLU A 79 -5.90 14.03 -11.97
CA GLU A 79 -5.26 13.35 -13.09
C GLU A 79 -3.74 13.45 -12.98
N LEU A 80 -3.06 12.35 -13.30
CA LEU A 80 -1.61 12.31 -13.31
C LEU A 80 -1.08 12.93 -14.61
N ALA A 81 0.04 13.64 -14.51
CA ALA A 81 0.71 14.21 -15.68
C ALA A 81 1.22 13.11 -16.63
N ASP A 82 1.77 12.03 -16.06
CA ASP A 82 2.26 10.88 -16.79
C ASP A 82 1.49 9.61 -16.38
N PRO A 83 1.20 8.70 -17.33
CA PRO A 83 0.59 7.42 -17.02
C PRO A 83 1.56 6.54 -16.24
N VAL A 84 1.16 6.10 -15.06
CA VAL A 84 1.91 5.16 -14.22
C VAL A 84 1.23 3.80 -14.16
N LYS A 85 1.98 2.76 -13.79
CA LYS A 85 1.42 1.41 -13.64
C LYS A 85 0.34 1.40 -12.53
N PRO A 86 -0.91 1.03 -12.84
CA PRO A 86 -1.98 1.01 -11.86
C PRO A 86 -1.69 0.11 -10.65
N VAL A 87 -2.36 0.42 -9.55
CA VAL A 87 -2.40 -0.40 -8.33
C VAL A 87 -3.85 -0.81 -8.09
N ALA A 88 -4.07 -2.05 -7.66
CA ALA A 88 -5.39 -2.48 -7.21
C ALA A 88 -5.71 -1.78 -5.88
N ILE A 89 -6.79 -1.00 -5.87
CA ILE A 89 -7.29 -0.33 -4.67
C ILE A 89 -8.64 -0.95 -4.35
N GLU A 90 -8.69 -1.70 -3.26
CA GLU A 90 -9.92 -2.26 -2.72
C GLU A 90 -10.78 -1.14 -2.13
N ASN A 91 -12.10 -1.29 -2.17
CA ASN A 91 -13.07 -0.33 -1.62
C ASN A 91 -12.93 1.11 -2.15
N LEU A 92 -12.35 1.30 -3.34
CA LEU A 92 -12.29 2.62 -3.94
C LEU A 92 -13.71 3.10 -4.31
N PRO A 93 -14.17 4.26 -3.84
CA PRO A 93 -15.47 4.81 -4.24
C PRO A 93 -15.47 5.09 -5.75
N GLY A 94 -16.55 4.68 -6.41
CA GLY A 94 -16.78 4.86 -7.85
C GLY A 94 -17.33 6.23 -8.22
#